data_AF-A0A4W3GZL7-F1
#
_entry.id   AF-A0A4W3GZL7-F1
#
_cell.length_a   1.000
_cell.length_b   1.000
_cell.length_c   1.000
_cell.angle_alpha   90.00
_cell.angle_beta   90.00
_cell.angle_gamma   90.00
#
_symmetry.space_group_name_H-M   'P 1'
#
loop_
_entity.id
_entity.type
_entity.pdbx_description
1 polymer ?
#
loop_
_entity_poly.entity_id
_entity_poly.type
_entity_poly.pdbx_seq_one_letter_code
_entity_poly.pdbx_strand_id
1 'polypeptide(L)'
;MQSGGIYVEDEKRFLFHNVLVGQTAEARFKIINIGKVPCDVAISVKPISNKMVARITDIFDVEPTRMNIPSYAHMFAVVSFTPQTMQNYHCIFEALVDSVSG
;
A
#
# COMPACT_ATOMS: atom_id res chain seq x y z
N MET A 1 -5.99 2.19 20.88
CA MET A 1 -7.03 2.98 20.17
C MET A 1 -6.84 2.73 18.69
N GLN A 2 -7.85 2.21 17.98
CA GLN A 2 -7.75 1.97 16.54
C GLN A 2 -7.75 3.32 15.82
N SER A 3 -6.57 3.75 15.40
CA SER A 3 -6.41 4.91 14.53
C SER A 3 -6.80 4.49 13.12
N GLY A 4 -7.97 4.92 12.64
CA GLY A 4 -8.44 4.64 11.28
C GLY A 4 -7.65 5.39 10.20
N GLY A 5 -8.15 5.43 8.97
CA GLY A 5 -7.63 6.26 7.87
C GLY A 5 -8.75 6.75 6.96
N ILE A 6 -8.48 7.78 6.16
CA ILE A 6 -9.45 8.36 5.21
C ILE A 6 -8.96 8.06 3.79
N TYR A 7 -9.80 7.44 2.97
CA TYR A 7 -9.55 7.27 1.54
C TYR A 7 -10.28 8.37 0.76
N VAL A 8 -9.56 9.09 -0.08
CA VAL A 8 -10.09 10.12 -0.98
C VAL A 8 -10.04 9.59 -2.40
N GLU A 9 -11.20 9.21 -2.95
CA GLU A 9 -11.33 8.57 -4.26
C GLU A 9 -10.85 9.47 -5.41
N ASP A 10 -11.20 10.76 -5.37
CA ASP A 10 -10.84 11.73 -6.41
C ASP A 10 -9.32 11.87 -6.56
N GLU A 11 -8.58 11.78 -5.45
CA GLU A 11 -7.13 11.86 -5.43
C GLU A 11 -6.43 10.50 -5.51
N LYS A 12 -7.19 9.40 -5.39
CA LYS A 12 -6.68 8.03 -5.20
C LYS A 12 -5.68 7.94 -4.04
N ARG A 13 -5.92 8.67 -2.95
CA ARG A 13 -5.03 8.74 -1.78
C ARG A 13 -5.65 8.11 -0.56
N PHE A 14 -4.83 7.38 0.19
CA PHE A 14 -5.14 6.94 1.54
C PHE A 14 -4.35 7.79 2.54
N LEU A 15 -5.04 8.34 3.53
CA LEU A 15 -4.46 9.14 4.61
C LEU A 15 -4.53 8.33 5.90
N PHE A 16 -3.37 8.00 6.45
CA PHE A 16 -3.29 7.62 7.85
C PHE A 16 -3.63 8.84 8.71
N HIS A 17 -4.47 8.67 9.74
CA HIS A 17 -4.64 9.73 10.75
C HIS A 17 -3.31 9.99 11.47
N ASN A 18 -3.22 11.05 12.27
CA ASN A 18 -2.00 11.42 13.00
C ASN A 18 -1.45 10.24 13.81
N VAL A 19 -0.41 9.58 13.28
CA VAL A 19 0.28 8.45 13.92
C VAL A 19 1.40 9.01 14.79
N LEU A 20 1.48 8.55 16.04
CA LEU A 20 2.56 8.91 16.94
C LEU A 20 3.89 8.37 16.43
N VAL A 21 4.96 9.14 16.59
CA VAL A 21 6.33 8.71 16.25
C VAL A 21 6.66 7.41 16.99
N GLY A 22 7.18 6.42 16.24
CA GLY A 22 7.54 5.09 16.74
C GLY A 22 6.38 4.11 16.89
N GLN A 23 5.13 4.52 16.61
CA GLN A 23 3.97 3.63 16.58
C GLN A 23 3.65 3.22 15.15
N THR A 24 3.12 2.01 14.97
CA THR A 24 2.67 1.52 13.67
C THR A 24 1.17 1.70 13.50
N ALA A 25 0.76 2.23 12.36
CA ALA A 25 -0.61 2.18 11.90
C ALA A 25 -0.71 1.31 10.65
N GLU A 26 -1.83 0.62 10.48
CA GLU A 26 -2.05 -0.30 9.36
C GLU A 26 -3.27 0.12 8.53
N ALA A 27 -3.14 -0.05 7.22
CA ALA A 27 -4.21 0.15 6.26
C ALA A 27 -4.37 -1.10 5.42
N ARG A 28 -5.59 -1.66 5.41
CA ARG A 28 -5.89 -2.91 4.71
C ARG A 28 -6.60 -2.64 3.39
N PHE A 29 -5.88 -2.82 2.29
CA PHE A 29 -6.36 -2.60 0.93
C PHE A 29 -6.95 -3.89 0.36
N LYS A 30 -8.22 -3.85 -0.06
CA LYS A 30 -8.86 -4.95 -0.79
C LYS A 30 -8.54 -4.82 -2.27
N ILE A 31 -7.94 -5.84 -2.86
CA ILE A 31 -7.62 -5.90 -4.29
C ILE A 31 -8.51 -6.99 -4.92
N ILE A 32 -9.28 -6.61 -5.93
CA ILE A 32 -10.31 -7.46 -6.53
C ILE A 32 -9.93 -7.75 -7.98
N ASN A 33 -9.87 -9.03 -8.35
CA ASN A 33 -9.78 -9.46 -9.73
C ASN A 33 -11.20 -9.64 -10.28
N ILE A 34 -11.66 -8.71 -11.11
CA ILE A 34 -12.96 -8.80 -11.80
C ILE A 34 -12.89 -9.59 -13.12
N GLY A 35 -11.72 -10.11 -13.48
CA GLY A 35 -11.45 -10.84 -14.71
C GLY A 35 -11.78 -12.33 -14.64
N LYS A 36 -11.83 -12.94 -15.84
CA LYS A 36 -12.13 -14.37 -16.05
C LYS A 36 -10.93 -15.31 -15.79
N VAL A 37 -9.74 -14.75 -15.63
CA VAL A 37 -8.48 -15.48 -15.51
C VAL A 37 -7.81 -15.05 -14.20
N PRO A 38 -7.19 -15.99 -13.44
CA PRO A 38 -6.35 -15.62 -12.30
C PRO A 38 -5.26 -14.62 -12.70
N CYS A 39 -4.93 -13.68 -11.82
CA CYS A 39 -3.87 -12.72 -12.07
C CYS A 39 -2.83 -12.73 -10.95
N ASP A 40 -1.56 -12.72 -11.35
CA ASP A 40 -0.45 -12.45 -10.45
C ASP A 40 -0.26 -10.94 -10.33
N VAL A 41 -0.23 -10.45 -9.09
CA VAL A 41 -0.11 -9.03 -8.78
C VAL A 41 1.10 -8.81 -7.88
N ALA A 42 2.02 -7.96 -8.32
CA ALA A 42 3.11 -7.45 -7.51
C ALA A 42 2.65 -6.18 -6.78
N ILE A 43 2.89 -6.12 -5.48
CA ILE A 43 2.52 -5.01 -4.60
C ILE A 43 3.78 -4.35 -4.07
N SER A 44 3.83 -3.03 -4.10
CA SER A 44 4.96 -2.28 -3.54
C SER A 44 4.54 -0.92 -2.98
N VAL A 45 5.38 -0.41 -2.08
CA VAL A 45 5.37 1.01 -1.67
C VAL A 45 6.62 1.69 -2.21
N LYS A 46 6.44 2.82 -2.90
CA LYS A 46 7.51 3.56 -3.58
C LYS A 46 7.59 5.00 -3.10
N PRO A 47 8.75 5.65 -3.14
CA PRO A 47 8.86 7.07 -2.80
C PRO A 47 8.20 7.92 -3.91
N ILE A 48 7.63 9.07 -3.55
CA ILE A 48 7.08 10.03 -4.53
C ILE A 48 8.19 10.77 -5.30
N SER A 49 9.38 10.91 -4.70
CA SER A 49 10.52 11.59 -5.30
C SER A 49 11.83 10.90 -4.91
N ASN A 50 12.82 10.91 -5.82
CA ASN A 50 14.19 10.43 -5.55
C ASN A 50 14.99 11.35 -4.61
N LYS A 51 14.41 12.46 -4.13
CA LYS A 51 15.07 13.31 -3.13
C LYS A 51 15.16 12.51 -1.82
N MET A 52 16.39 12.27 -1.36
CA MET A 52 16.74 11.58 -0.11
C MET A 52 15.90 12.08 1.08
N VAL A 53 14.87 11.34 1.47
CA VAL A 53 14.13 11.53 2.71
C VAL A 53 13.87 10.14 3.29
N ALA A 54 14.85 9.62 4.05
CA ALA A 54 14.86 8.25 4.58
C ALA A 54 14.68 7.16 3.49
N ARG A 55 14.98 5.89 3.79
CA ARG A 55 14.50 4.82 2.90
C ARG A 55 13.00 4.73 3.20
N ILE A 56 12.16 5.03 2.21
CA ILE A 56 10.70 4.98 2.39
C ILE A 56 10.25 3.61 2.90
N THR A 57 11.02 2.56 2.61
CA THR A 57 10.84 1.17 3.07
C THR A 57 11.08 0.98 4.57
N ASP A 58 11.77 1.90 5.24
CA ASP A 58 11.94 1.87 6.70
C ASP A 58 10.74 2.53 7.40
N ILE A 59 9.88 3.24 6.64
CA ILE A 59 8.72 3.99 7.15
C ILE A 59 7.41 3.31 6.75
N PHE A 60 7.32 2.86 5.51
CA PHE A 60 6.20 2.13 4.96
C PHE A 60 6.63 0.74 4.56
N ASP A 61 5.82 -0.24 4.90
CA ASP A 61 5.97 -1.62 4.47
C ASP A 61 4.65 -2.15 3.91
N VAL A 62 4.70 -3.21 3.11
CA VAL A 62 3.50 -3.84 2.56
C VAL A 62 3.60 -5.35 2.49
N GLU A 63 2.59 -6.03 3.04
CA GLU A 63 2.47 -7.48 2.98
C GLU A 63 1.08 -7.95 2.50
N PRO A 64 1.00 -8.96 1.63
CA PRO A 64 2.12 -9.58 0.91
C PRO A 64 2.60 -8.69 -0.27
N THR A 65 3.85 -8.87 -0.68
CA THR A 65 4.44 -8.17 -1.86
C THR A 65 4.06 -8.81 -3.19
N ARG A 66 3.47 -10.01 -3.17
CA ARG A 66 3.00 -10.74 -4.34
C ARG A 66 1.74 -11.53 -3.99
N MET A 67 0.78 -11.53 -4.90
CA MET A 67 -0.49 -12.24 -4.74
C MET A 67 -0.89 -12.91 -6.04
N ASN A 68 -1.45 -14.12 -5.95
CA ASN A 68 -2.18 -14.74 -7.05
C ASN A 68 -3.67 -14.61 -6.73
N ILE A 69 -4.40 -13.75 -7.45
CA ILE A 69 -5.82 -13.49 -7.20
C ILE A 69 -6.64 -14.29 -8.21
N PRO A 70 -7.42 -15.30 -7.76
CA PRO A 70 -8.26 -16.08 -8.66
C PRO A 70 -9.30 -15.24 -9.40
N SER A 71 -9.87 -15.81 -10.46
CA SER A 71 -10.95 -15.18 -11.22
C SER A 71 -12.12 -14.81 -10.30
N TYR A 72 -12.64 -13.58 -10.46
CA TYR A 72 -13.74 -13.02 -9.66
C TYR A 72 -13.52 -13.04 -8.14
N ALA A 73 -12.27 -13.16 -7.69
CA ALA A 73 -11.91 -13.22 -6.28
C ALA A 73 -11.24 -11.92 -5.81
N HIS A 74 -10.85 -11.89 -4.53
CA HIS A 74 -10.13 -10.79 -3.95
C HIS A 74 -9.11 -11.27 -2.93
N MET A 75 -8.09 -10.47 -2.72
CA MET A 75 -7.12 -10.62 -1.64
C MET A 75 -6.91 -9.28 -0.95
N PHE A 76 -6.23 -9.29 0.18
CA PHE A 76 -5.92 -8.08 0.93
C PHE A 76 -4.42 -7.90 1.05
N ALA A 77 -3.95 -6.68 0.81
CA ALA A 77 -2.62 -6.23 1.16
C ALA A 77 -2.72 -5.26 2.34
N VAL A 78 -1.81 -5.37 3.30
CA VAL A 78 -1.72 -4.49 4.46
C VAL A 78 -0.51 -3.60 4.26
N VAL A 79 -0.73 -2.28 4.25
CA VAL A 79 0.35 -1.30 4.30
C VAL A 79 0.51 -0.86 5.74
N SER A 80 1.73 -0.98 6.26
CA SER A 80 2.11 -0.56 7.60
C SER A 80 2.87 0.76 7.51
N PHE A 81 2.56 1.71 8.38
CA PHE A 81 3.21 3.02 8.47
C PHE A 81 3.75 3.24 9.88
N THR A 82 5.06 3.42 10.00
CA THR A 82 5.77 3.66 11.26
C THR A 82 6.64 4.92 11.15
N PRO A 83 6.11 6.11 11.47
CA PRO A 83 6.87 7.36 11.39
C PRO A 83 8.01 7.40 12.41
N GLN A 84 9.18 7.87 11.99
CA GLN A 84 10.38 7.99 12.84
C GLN A 84 10.60 9.41 13.36
N THR A 85 10.01 10.41 12.71
CA THR A 85 10.05 11.81 13.12
C THR A 85 8.69 12.47 12.92
N MET A 86 8.45 13.58 13.63
CA MET A 86 7.18 14.32 13.53
C MET A 86 7.17 15.19 12.26
N GLN A 87 6.89 14.57 11.12
CA GLN A 87 6.80 15.22 9.82
C GLN A 87 5.72 14.57 8.94
N ASN A 88 5.40 15.20 7.80
CA ASN A 88 4.54 14.59 6.80
C ASN A 88 5.31 13.55 5.98
N TYR A 89 4.68 12.41 5.74
CA TYR A 89 5.23 11.33 4.92
C TYR A 89 4.28 11.02 3.77
N HIS A 90 4.86 10.71 2.62
CA HIS A 90 4.10 10.33 1.44
C HIS A 90 4.81 9.23 0.66
N CYS A 91 4.05 8.24 0.22
CA CYS A 91 4.50 7.16 -0.67
C CYS A 91 3.45 6.87 -1.73
N ILE A 92 3.85 6.14 -2.76
CA ILE A 92 2.98 5.55 -3.77
C ILE A 92 2.73 4.11 -3.36
N PHE A 93 1.48 3.71 -3.18
CA PHE A 93 1.07 2.32 -3.16
C PHE A 93 0.82 1.87 -4.59
N GLU A 94 1.51 0.82 -5.03
CA GLU A 94 1.43 0.32 -6.40
C GLU A 94 1.03 -1.16 -6.41
N ALA A 95 0.07 -1.50 -7.27
CA ALA A 95 -0.32 -2.86 -7.58
C ALA A 95 -0.19 -3.06 -9.10
N LEU A 96 0.76 -3.89 -9.52
CA LEU A 96 1.01 -4.21 -10.93
C LEU A 96 0.60 -5.63 -11.22
N VAL A 97 -0.26 -5.83 -12.22
CA VAL A 97 -0.54 -7.16 -12.75
C VAL A 97 0.64 -7.58 -13.60
N ASP A 98 1.24 -8.73 -13.30
CA ASP A 98 2.29 -9.30 -14.15
C ASP A 98 1.69 -9.54 -15.54
N SER A 99 2.28 -8.91 -16.56
CA SER A 99 1.86 -9.12 -17.93
C SER A 99 2.04 -10.60 -18.30
N VAL A 100 0.95 -11.26 -18.65
CA VAL A 100 1.02 -12.53 -19.36
C VAL A 100 1.61 -12.23 -20.73
N SER A 101 2.91 -12.48 -20.90
CA SER A 101 3.54 -12.57 -22.21
C SER A 101 2.86 -13.74 -22.94
N GLY A 102 1.82 -13.44 -23.71
CA GLY A 102 1.19 -14.37 -24.65
C GLY A 102 1.93 -14.38 -25.98
#